data_AF-A0A0M4Q8N2-F1
#
_entry.id   AF-A0A0M4Q8N2-F1
#
_cell.length_a   1.000
_cell.length_b   1.000
_cell.length_c   1.000
_cell.angle_alpha   90.00
_cell.angle_beta   90.00
_cell.angle_gamma   90.00
#
_symmetry.space_group_name_H-M   'P 1'
#
loop_
_entity.id
_entity.type
_entity.pdbx_description
1 polymer ?
#
loop_
_entity_poly.entity_id
_entity_poly.type
_entity_poly.pdbx_seq_one_letter_code
_entity_poly.pdbx_strand_id
1 'polypeptide(L)'
;MHFKSDLYIVALTSTFLVACSGGKGSFDLDDVQPNKAVEPEKTKVNYTDEETQKRKKEELDKLMEPALGYVTKIPVNIPSVRKTEISEIDTVTDESLSLVPNEDKLRTIANENYGSVVTKSGSNTMNFVRSGYTIDVVHYGLRDKGYVYYKGVHPSKELPKGNIIVYQGEWDFTSNADLDAKRPNYNPEFNGYGAGQRVGVTSADAKERTYISKFNIDFSNKKLNGQLLTKTKENQEKLRYTVEANISGNRFRGKATATDKTDPILGKDSEHLEGGLYGPKSEELAGKFVAHDKSLFAVFSGKRGNDVLETVKIIDASKIDLTTFESSELNNFGNANVLIIDGQKIDLAGADFKNRKTVDINGKTMVAIACCSNLEYMKFGQLWQKEGEQTKDNSLFLQGERTATDKIPVGGNYKYVGTWDALVSKGTNWVAEADNNRESGYRSEFDVNFGDKKVSGKLFDKGGIVPVFMINADIKGNGFTGTANTTDTGFALDSGSSQHGNAVFSDIKVNGGFYGPTAGELGGQFHHKSDNGSVGAVFGAKRQIEK
;
A
#
# COMPACT_ATOMS: atom_id res chain seq x y z
N MET A 1 48.55 42.66 -11.08
CA MET A 1 49.52 42.77 -12.19
C MET A 1 48.82 42.39 -13.50
N HIS A 2 48.88 43.30 -14.47
CA HIS A 2 48.75 43.16 -15.94
C HIS A 2 49.22 41.80 -16.53
N PHE A 3 48.87 41.30 -17.73
CA PHE A 3 48.02 41.67 -18.89
C PHE A 3 47.96 40.45 -19.85
N LYS A 4 46.89 40.32 -20.67
CA LYS A 4 46.81 39.83 -22.10
C LYS A 4 47.20 38.38 -22.46
N SER A 5 46.26 37.57 -23.00
CA SER A 5 45.88 37.35 -24.42
C SER A 5 46.92 36.58 -25.25
N ASP A 6 46.53 35.45 -25.85
CA ASP A 6 46.43 35.32 -27.31
C ASP A 6 45.85 33.98 -27.79
N LEU A 7 45.13 34.12 -28.89
CA LEU A 7 44.35 33.19 -29.69
C LEU A 7 45.26 32.66 -30.82
N TYR A 8 45.32 31.35 -31.05
CA TYR A 8 45.82 30.81 -32.34
C TYR A 8 44.96 29.65 -32.83
N ILE A 9 44.26 29.93 -33.92
CA ILE A 9 43.64 28.98 -34.84
C ILE A 9 44.73 28.48 -35.80
N VAL A 10 44.82 27.16 -36.00
CA VAL A 10 45.49 26.58 -37.17
C VAL A 10 44.55 25.55 -37.78
N ALA A 11 43.97 25.90 -38.91
CA ALA A 11 43.36 24.99 -39.86
C ALA A 11 44.43 24.51 -40.84
N LEU A 12 44.52 23.20 -41.06
CA LEU A 12 45.27 22.65 -42.19
C LEU A 12 44.35 21.72 -42.99
N THR A 13 43.91 22.23 -44.13
CA THR A 13 43.35 21.51 -45.27
C THR A 13 44.47 20.88 -46.09
N SER A 14 44.33 19.61 -46.45
CA SER A 14 45.09 19.01 -47.56
C SER A 14 44.27 17.93 -48.25
N THR A 15 43.58 18.34 -49.32
CA THR A 15 43.16 17.52 -50.46
C THR A 15 44.37 17.10 -51.29
N PHE A 16 44.47 15.83 -51.68
CA PHE A 16 45.16 15.45 -52.93
C PHE A 16 44.46 14.29 -53.66
N LEU A 17 44.58 14.39 -54.98
CA LEU A 17 43.84 13.80 -56.08
C LEU A 17 43.99 12.28 -56.31
N VAL A 18 42.97 11.78 -56.98
CA VAL A 18 42.81 10.51 -57.71
C VAL A 18 43.88 10.28 -58.77
N ALA A 19 44.28 9.02 -58.97
CA ALA A 19 44.74 8.52 -60.27
C ALA A 19 44.19 7.10 -60.52
N CYS A 20 43.34 6.99 -61.54
CA CYS A 20 42.95 5.73 -62.16
C CYS A 20 44.07 5.22 -63.07
N SER A 21 44.32 3.91 -63.05
CA SER A 21 44.84 3.18 -64.21
C SER A 21 44.13 1.83 -64.27
N GLY A 22 43.50 1.55 -65.41
CA GLY A 22 42.78 0.33 -65.69
C GLY A 22 43.57 -0.63 -66.57
N GLY A 23 43.08 -1.87 -66.67
CA GLY A 23 43.46 -2.74 -67.79
C GLY A 23 43.35 -4.25 -67.56
N LYS A 24 42.15 -4.80 -67.82
CA LYS A 24 41.85 -6.06 -68.52
C LYS A 24 42.33 -7.41 -67.96
N GLY A 25 41.37 -8.32 -67.76
CA GLY A 25 41.60 -9.77 -67.70
C GLY A 25 40.30 -10.54 -67.41
N SER A 26 39.61 -10.94 -68.46
CA SER A 26 38.36 -11.72 -68.46
C SER A 26 38.62 -13.19 -68.12
N PHE A 27 37.85 -13.75 -67.18
CA PHE A 27 37.52 -15.18 -67.11
C PHE A 27 36.11 -15.30 -66.54
N ASP A 28 35.14 -15.55 -67.43
CA ASP A 28 33.81 -16.06 -67.06
C ASP A 28 33.97 -17.53 -66.68
N LEU A 29 33.64 -17.84 -65.43
CA LEU A 29 33.25 -19.17 -65.01
C LEU A 29 31.83 -19.04 -64.49
N ASP A 30 30.91 -19.72 -65.19
CA ASP A 30 29.54 -19.94 -64.76
C ASP A 30 29.55 -20.65 -63.40
N ASP A 31 29.54 -19.87 -62.32
CA ASP A 31 29.23 -20.37 -60.98
C ASP A 31 27.75 -20.08 -60.67
N VAL A 32 26.98 -21.15 -60.81
CA VAL A 32 25.60 -21.30 -60.37
C VAL A 32 25.48 -20.79 -58.92
N GLN A 33 24.79 -19.66 -58.72
CA GLN A 33 24.42 -19.20 -57.39
C GLN A 33 23.55 -20.28 -56.72
N PRO A 34 23.91 -20.82 -55.54
CA PRO A 34 22.93 -21.49 -54.71
C PRO A 34 21.92 -20.42 -54.28
N ASN A 35 20.64 -20.71 -54.51
CA ASN A 35 19.51 -19.89 -54.06
C ASN A 35 19.81 -19.28 -52.68
N LYS A 36 19.95 -17.96 -52.63
CA LYS A 36 19.73 -17.22 -51.38
C LYS A 36 18.36 -17.63 -50.89
N ALA A 37 18.32 -18.46 -49.86
CA ALA A 37 17.14 -18.55 -49.02
C ALA A 37 16.87 -17.12 -48.56
N VAL A 38 15.79 -16.53 -49.08
CA VAL A 38 15.24 -15.30 -48.55
C VAL A 38 14.81 -15.66 -47.13
N GLU A 39 15.67 -15.34 -46.17
CA GLU A 39 15.26 -15.22 -44.78
C GLU A 39 14.10 -14.23 -44.79
N PRO A 40 12.89 -14.59 -44.31
CA PRO A 40 11.80 -13.65 -44.28
C PRO A 40 12.25 -12.47 -43.41
N GLU A 41 12.31 -11.28 -43.99
CA GLU A 41 12.42 -10.03 -43.24
C GLU A 41 11.35 -10.09 -42.15
N LYS A 42 11.77 -10.31 -40.89
CA LYS A 42 10.89 -10.12 -39.75
C LYS A 42 10.51 -8.65 -39.76
N THR A 43 9.31 -8.37 -40.24
CA THR A 43 8.65 -7.08 -40.07
C THR A 43 8.82 -6.67 -38.62
N LYS A 44 9.58 -5.60 -38.36
CA LYS A 44 9.72 -5.05 -37.00
C LYS A 44 8.34 -4.54 -36.59
N VAL A 45 7.62 -5.35 -35.82
CA VAL A 45 6.36 -4.97 -35.18
C VAL A 45 6.67 -3.83 -34.20
N ASN A 46 6.12 -2.65 -34.47
CA ASN A 46 6.28 -1.50 -33.58
C ASN A 46 5.27 -1.61 -32.44
N TYR A 47 5.73 -1.52 -31.21
CA TYR A 47 4.87 -1.58 -30.03
C TYR A 47 4.66 -0.19 -29.42
N THR A 48 3.46 0.05 -28.91
CA THR A 48 3.14 1.23 -28.10
C THR A 48 2.30 0.84 -26.89
N ASP A 49 2.27 1.69 -25.86
CA ASP A 49 1.48 1.43 -24.66
C ASP A 49 0.00 1.36 -25.02
N GLU A 50 -0.70 0.36 -24.47
CA GLU A 50 -2.15 0.30 -24.57
C GLU A 50 -2.78 1.55 -23.92
N GLU A 51 -3.64 2.24 -24.67
CA GLU A 51 -4.42 3.35 -24.13
C GLU A 51 -5.40 2.83 -23.06
N THR A 52 -5.17 3.22 -21.82
CA THR A 52 -6.06 2.91 -20.69
C THR A 52 -6.79 4.17 -20.21
N GLN A 53 -8.03 4.01 -19.75
CA GLN A 53 -8.71 5.09 -19.05
C GLN A 53 -7.99 5.35 -17.73
N LYS A 54 -7.57 6.59 -17.51
CA LYS A 54 -6.89 6.99 -16.29
C LYS A 54 -7.71 6.64 -15.05
N ARG A 55 -7.07 6.04 -14.04
CA ARG A 55 -7.64 5.82 -12.72
C ARG A 55 -8.30 7.10 -12.20
N LYS A 56 -9.59 7.03 -11.91
CA LYS A 56 -10.32 8.13 -11.27
C LYS A 56 -9.70 8.41 -9.90
N LYS A 57 -9.29 9.66 -9.66
CA LYS A 57 -8.82 10.10 -8.35
C LYS A 57 -10.04 10.27 -7.44
N GLU A 58 -10.06 9.51 -6.35
CA GLU A 58 -11.08 9.66 -5.31
C GLU A 58 -10.63 10.76 -4.34
N GLU A 59 -11.45 11.81 -4.20
CA GLU A 59 -11.32 12.78 -3.13
C GLU A 59 -12.20 12.35 -1.97
N LEU A 60 -11.60 12.24 -0.78
CA LEU A 60 -12.25 11.70 0.39
C LEU A 60 -12.26 12.74 1.48
N ASP A 61 -13.39 12.85 2.19
CA ASP A 61 -13.45 13.65 3.40
C ASP A 61 -12.43 13.16 4.42
N LYS A 62 -11.86 14.09 5.19
CA LYS A 62 -10.77 13.82 6.15
C LYS A 62 -11.08 12.64 7.09
N LEU A 63 -12.33 12.47 7.54
CA LEU A 63 -12.73 11.38 8.43
C LEU A 63 -12.82 10.01 7.73
N MET A 64 -12.93 10.02 6.40
CA MET A 64 -13.02 8.85 5.53
C MET A 64 -11.65 8.45 4.99
N GLU A 65 -10.58 9.16 5.33
CA GLU A 65 -9.24 8.76 4.95
C GLU A 65 -8.81 7.47 5.69
N PRO A 66 -8.22 6.48 4.99
CA PRO A 66 -7.71 5.28 5.65
C PRO A 66 -6.53 5.60 6.58
N ALA A 67 -6.48 4.92 7.71
CA ALA A 67 -5.37 4.92 8.66
C ALA A 67 -5.28 3.56 9.37
N LEU A 68 -4.18 3.32 10.10
CA LEU A 68 -4.05 2.12 10.95
C LEU A 68 -5.09 2.13 12.07
N GLY A 69 -5.41 3.31 12.60
CA GLY A 69 -6.45 3.51 13.59
C GLY A 69 -6.84 4.97 13.74
N TYR A 70 -7.80 5.22 14.62
CA TYR A 70 -8.22 6.55 15.01
C TYR A 70 -8.52 6.59 16.50
N VAL A 71 -8.27 7.74 17.12
CA VAL A 71 -8.57 8.01 18.52
C VAL A 71 -9.28 9.35 18.64
N THR A 72 -10.26 9.45 19.54
CA THR A 72 -10.86 10.72 19.93
C THR A 72 -10.75 10.92 21.43
N LYS A 73 -10.54 12.17 21.84
CA LYS A 73 -10.73 12.57 23.23
C LYS A 73 -12.21 12.62 23.58
N ILE A 74 -12.57 12.22 24.80
CA ILE A 74 -13.92 12.32 25.34
C ILE A 74 -14.24 13.80 25.64
N PRO A 75 -15.30 14.38 25.06
CA PRO A 75 -15.65 15.79 25.27
C PRO A 75 -15.97 16.12 26.73
N VAL A 76 -15.44 17.24 27.22
CA VAL A 76 -15.71 17.82 28.53
C VAL A 76 -16.10 19.28 28.31
N ASN A 77 -17.23 19.74 28.88
CA ASN A 77 -17.58 21.15 28.82
C ASN A 77 -16.66 21.97 29.72
N ILE A 78 -16.11 23.06 29.18
CA ILE A 78 -15.62 24.15 30.01
C ILE A 78 -16.80 24.90 30.65
N PRO A 79 -16.64 25.58 31.80
CA PRO A 79 -17.77 26.13 32.55
C PRO A 79 -18.65 27.14 31.77
N SER A 80 -18.07 27.81 30.78
CA SER A 80 -18.74 28.82 29.95
C SER A 80 -19.54 28.25 28.78
N VAL A 81 -19.36 26.97 28.42
CA VAL A 81 -20.02 26.36 27.27
C VAL A 81 -21.04 25.32 27.71
N ARG A 82 -22.16 25.25 26.97
CA ARG A 82 -23.23 24.28 27.22
C ARG A 82 -23.16 23.04 26.35
N LYS A 83 -22.37 23.09 25.28
CA LYS A 83 -22.16 22.03 24.29
C LYS A 83 -20.68 21.98 23.90
N THR A 84 -20.11 20.78 23.91
CA THR A 84 -18.77 20.49 23.36
C THR A 84 -18.94 19.28 22.45
N GLU A 85 -18.81 19.50 21.16
CA GLU A 85 -18.88 18.46 20.13
C GLU A 85 -17.63 17.58 20.11
N ILE A 86 -17.72 16.47 19.39
CA ILE A 86 -16.56 15.65 19.09
C ILE A 86 -15.78 16.32 17.95
N SER A 87 -14.54 16.71 18.21
CA SER A 87 -13.71 17.45 17.26
C SER A 87 -12.26 16.97 17.18
N GLU A 88 -11.70 16.47 18.27
CA GLU A 88 -10.30 16.02 18.36
C GLU A 88 -10.20 14.55 17.93
N ILE A 89 -10.26 14.31 16.62
CA ILE A 89 -10.13 12.97 16.02
C ILE A 89 -8.78 12.88 15.31
N ASP A 90 -7.87 12.11 15.90
CA ASP A 90 -6.50 11.93 15.42
C ASP A 90 -6.29 10.53 14.83
N THR A 91 -5.43 10.44 13.82
CA THR A 91 -4.98 9.17 13.26
C THR A 91 -3.96 8.49 14.17
N VAL A 92 -4.10 7.19 14.37
CA VAL A 92 -3.09 6.36 15.05
C VAL A 92 -2.09 5.87 14.01
N THR A 93 -0.81 6.15 14.26
CA THR A 93 0.30 5.81 13.34
C THR A 93 1.20 4.70 13.86
N ASP A 94 1.13 4.38 15.15
CA ASP A 94 1.97 3.36 15.75
C ASP A 94 1.51 1.94 15.37
N GLU A 95 2.47 1.06 15.18
CA GLU A 95 2.23 -0.30 14.71
C GLU A 95 2.18 -1.35 15.83
N SER A 96 2.17 -0.93 17.10
CA SER A 96 2.15 -1.86 18.24
C SER A 96 0.74 -1.97 18.84
N LEU A 97 0.15 -3.16 18.82
CA LEU A 97 -1.14 -3.39 19.49
C LEU A 97 -1.05 -3.30 21.03
N SER A 98 0.14 -3.36 21.62
CA SER A 98 0.30 -3.19 23.08
C SER A 98 0.23 -1.74 23.51
N LEU A 99 0.50 -0.79 22.60
CA LEU A 99 0.45 0.63 22.89
C LEU A 99 -0.98 1.15 22.69
N VAL A 100 -1.57 1.62 23.78
CA VAL A 100 -2.92 2.20 23.77
C VAL A 100 -2.79 3.71 23.50
N PRO A 101 -3.48 4.26 22.49
CA PRO A 101 -3.34 5.66 22.12
C PRO A 101 -3.62 6.62 23.29
N ASN A 102 -2.65 7.50 23.57
CA ASN A 102 -2.70 8.54 24.61
C ASN A 102 -2.95 8.04 26.05
N GLU A 103 -2.78 6.73 26.33
CA GLU A 103 -2.97 6.18 27.68
C GLU A 103 -1.93 6.73 28.67
N ASP A 104 -0.67 6.85 28.24
CA ASP A 104 0.44 7.42 29.00
C ASP A 104 0.13 8.86 29.45
N LYS A 105 -0.32 9.72 28.53
CA LYS A 105 -0.75 11.09 28.82
C LYS A 105 -1.88 11.11 29.84
N LEU A 106 -2.88 10.23 29.67
CA LEU A 106 -4.01 10.13 30.60
C LEU A 106 -3.58 9.67 31.99
N ARG A 107 -2.67 8.69 32.08
CA ARG A 107 -2.15 8.17 33.36
C ARG A 107 -1.40 9.24 34.15
N THR A 108 -0.60 10.07 33.48
CA THR A 108 0.06 11.21 34.13
C THR A 108 -0.97 12.17 34.76
N ILE A 109 -1.98 12.58 33.98
CA ILE A 109 -3.06 13.46 34.48
C ILE A 109 -3.85 12.80 35.62
N ALA A 110 -4.16 11.50 35.50
CA ALA A 110 -4.89 10.76 36.52
C ALA A 110 -4.09 10.70 37.84
N ASN A 111 -2.80 10.36 37.78
CA ASN A 111 -1.96 10.23 38.98
C ASN A 111 -1.88 11.54 39.78
N GLU A 112 -1.84 12.70 39.11
CA GLU A 112 -1.83 14.01 39.75
C GLU A 112 -3.15 14.36 40.46
N ASN A 113 -4.26 13.73 40.08
CA ASN A 113 -5.60 14.08 40.52
C ASN A 113 -6.31 12.94 41.29
N TYR A 114 -5.55 11.93 41.75
CA TYR A 114 -6.07 10.71 42.39
C TYR A 114 -7.08 9.95 41.51
N GLY A 115 -6.83 9.96 40.20
CA GLY A 115 -7.60 9.29 39.16
C GLY A 115 -7.44 7.76 39.16
N SER A 116 -8.31 7.08 38.42
CA SER A 116 -8.28 5.63 38.25
C SER A 116 -8.50 5.29 36.78
N VAL A 117 -7.41 4.97 36.07
CA VAL A 117 -7.46 4.69 34.63
C VAL A 117 -7.82 3.23 34.37
N VAL A 118 -8.91 3.03 33.64
CA VAL A 118 -9.40 1.74 33.16
C VAL A 118 -9.29 1.69 31.64
N THR A 119 -8.74 0.59 31.15
CA THR A 119 -8.47 0.39 29.72
C THR A 119 -9.17 -0.87 29.22
N LYS A 120 -9.91 -0.74 28.11
CA LYS A 120 -10.53 -1.83 27.35
C LYS A 120 -10.00 -1.79 25.92
N SER A 121 -9.54 -2.94 25.43
CA SER A 121 -8.94 -3.04 24.09
C SER A 121 -9.33 -4.30 23.29
N GLY A 122 -10.02 -5.26 23.91
CA GLY A 122 -10.34 -6.55 23.29
C GLY A 122 -9.14 -7.49 23.11
N SER A 123 -8.03 -7.25 23.82
CA SER A 123 -6.76 -7.99 23.67
C SER A 123 -6.85 -9.50 23.90
N ASN A 124 -7.86 -9.96 24.65
CA ASN A 124 -8.05 -11.38 24.96
C ASN A 124 -8.78 -12.13 23.83
N THR A 125 -9.31 -11.42 22.83
CA THR A 125 -10.12 -11.99 21.74
C THR A 125 -9.48 -11.73 20.37
N MET A 126 -8.95 -10.51 20.19
CA MET A 126 -8.42 -10.01 18.93
C MET A 126 -6.90 -10.20 18.84
N ASN A 127 -6.39 -10.51 17.66
CA ASN A 127 -4.98 -10.76 17.38
C ASN A 127 -4.32 -9.62 16.59
N PHE A 128 -5.07 -8.97 15.70
CA PHE A 128 -4.60 -7.96 14.75
C PHE A 128 -5.25 -6.59 14.99
N VAL A 129 -6.33 -6.51 15.75
CA VAL A 129 -7.00 -5.24 16.09
C VAL A 129 -7.11 -5.00 17.59
N ARG A 130 -7.22 -3.74 17.98
CA ARG A 130 -7.63 -3.30 19.31
C ARG A 130 -8.69 -2.22 19.16
N SER A 131 -9.74 -2.30 19.95
CA SER A 131 -10.78 -1.27 19.99
C SER A 131 -11.33 -1.14 21.41
N GLY A 132 -11.72 0.06 21.77
CA GLY A 132 -12.38 0.34 23.04
C GLY A 132 -12.03 1.72 23.55
N TYR A 133 -11.61 1.79 24.81
CA TYR A 133 -11.40 3.05 25.51
C TYR A 133 -10.28 2.95 26.54
N THR A 134 -9.73 4.10 26.89
CA THR A 134 -8.89 4.30 28.08
C THR A 134 -9.44 5.53 28.80
N ILE A 135 -9.97 5.36 30.01
CA ILE A 135 -10.69 6.42 30.72
C ILE A 135 -10.34 6.46 32.20
N ASP A 136 -10.39 7.65 32.79
CA ASP A 136 -10.41 7.84 34.23
C ASP A 136 -11.84 7.69 34.76
N VAL A 137 -12.12 6.62 35.50
CA VAL A 137 -13.48 6.31 35.99
C VAL A 137 -13.88 7.14 37.20
N VAL A 138 -12.94 7.80 37.87
CA VAL A 138 -13.21 8.75 38.97
C VAL A 138 -13.03 10.19 38.48
N HIS A 139 -13.32 10.43 37.20
CA HIS A 139 -13.27 11.73 36.56
C HIS A 139 -14.13 12.78 37.27
N TYR A 140 -13.57 13.98 37.45
CA TYR A 140 -14.28 15.18 37.90
C TYR A 140 -13.59 16.44 37.36
N GLY A 141 -14.31 17.56 37.40
CA GLY A 141 -13.78 18.85 36.97
C GLY A 141 -13.57 18.94 35.45
N LEU A 142 -12.50 19.61 35.05
CA LEU A 142 -12.21 19.95 33.65
C LEU A 142 -11.08 19.12 33.03
N ARG A 143 -10.49 18.20 33.78
CA ARG A 143 -9.40 17.35 33.27
C ARG A 143 -9.91 16.42 32.17
N ASP A 144 -8.98 15.83 31.42
CA ASP A 144 -9.34 14.83 30.43
C ASP A 144 -9.98 13.61 31.09
N LYS A 145 -11.17 13.21 30.62
CA LYS A 145 -11.79 11.94 31.02
C LYS A 145 -11.09 10.75 30.38
N GLY A 146 -10.55 10.91 29.18
CA GLY A 146 -9.87 9.86 28.45
C GLY A 146 -10.23 9.83 26.98
N TYR A 147 -10.09 8.65 26.37
CA TYR A 147 -10.10 8.47 24.93
C TYR A 147 -10.87 7.21 24.51
N VAL A 148 -11.50 7.28 23.32
CA VAL A 148 -12.11 6.14 22.62
C VAL A 148 -11.36 5.93 21.31
N TYR A 149 -11.02 4.68 20.99
CA TYR A 149 -10.13 4.39 19.85
C TYR A 149 -10.38 3.02 19.21
N TYR A 150 -9.92 2.91 17.96
CA TYR A 150 -9.55 1.62 17.38
C TYR A 150 -8.20 1.74 16.69
N LYS A 151 -7.52 0.60 16.54
CA LYS A 151 -6.33 0.44 15.72
C LYS A 151 -6.20 -0.99 15.24
N GLY A 152 -5.45 -1.19 14.17
CA GLY A 152 -5.08 -2.52 13.71
C GLY A 152 -3.72 -2.53 13.04
N VAL A 153 -3.15 -3.72 12.95
CA VAL A 153 -1.86 -4.01 12.31
C VAL A 153 -2.06 -4.95 11.14
N HIS A 154 -1.09 -4.94 10.22
CA HIS A 154 -1.13 -5.74 9.00
C HIS A 154 -2.47 -5.60 8.24
N PRO A 155 -2.75 -4.41 7.66
CA PRO A 155 -3.89 -4.24 6.77
C PRO A 155 -3.89 -5.34 5.70
N SER A 156 -5.03 -6.01 5.53
CA SER A 156 -5.09 -7.27 4.79
C SER A 156 -4.66 -7.11 3.35
N LYS A 157 -3.83 -8.04 2.87
CA LYS A 157 -3.41 -8.11 1.47
C LYS A 157 -4.14 -9.21 0.69
N GLU A 158 -4.81 -10.10 1.41
CA GLU A 158 -5.67 -11.14 0.88
C GLU A 158 -7.08 -11.03 1.47
N LEU A 159 -8.09 -11.21 0.61
CA LEU A 159 -9.49 -11.28 1.00
C LEU A 159 -10.02 -12.71 0.78
N PRO A 160 -10.92 -13.23 1.63
CA PRO A 160 -11.65 -14.46 1.37
C PRO A 160 -12.38 -14.43 0.02
N LYS A 161 -12.39 -15.58 -0.65
CA LYS A 161 -13.01 -15.74 -1.95
C LYS A 161 -14.50 -16.04 -1.78
N GLY A 162 -15.32 -15.02 -2.06
CA GLY A 162 -16.78 -15.11 -2.05
C GLY A 162 -17.39 -15.47 -0.70
N ASN A 163 -18.67 -15.86 -0.75
CA ASN A 163 -19.55 -16.11 0.39
C ASN A 163 -19.81 -14.88 1.29
N ILE A 164 -20.83 -15.02 2.13
CA ILE A 164 -21.11 -14.09 3.23
C ILE A 164 -20.39 -14.62 4.46
N ILE A 165 -19.37 -13.90 4.92
CA ILE A 165 -18.57 -14.27 6.09
C ILE A 165 -19.01 -13.44 7.29
N VAL A 166 -19.27 -14.13 8.40
CA VAL A 166 -19.71 -13.51 9.65
C VAL A 166 -18.49 -13.11 10.49
N TYR A 167 -18.49 -11.88 10.98
CA TYR A 167 -17.54 -11.37 11.96
C TYR A 167 -18.30 -10.94 13.22
N GLN A 168 -17.80 -11.33 14.39
CA GLN A 168 -18.39 -10.94 15.67
C GLN A 168 -17.35 -10.28 16.56
N GLY A 169 -17.77 -9.28 17.31
CA GLY A 169 -16.89 -8.60 18.25
C GLY A 169 -17.67 -7.65 19.14
N GLU A 170 -17.04 -6.52 19.43
CA GLU A 170 -17.58 -5.52 20.33
C GLU A 170 -17.57 -4.14 19.67
N TRP A 171 -18.32 -3.20 20.25
CA TRP A 171 -18.26 -1.80 19.90
C TRP A 171 -18.30 -0.92 21.14
N ASP A 172 -17.71 0.25 21.04
CA ASP A 172 -17.58 1.22 22.12
C ASP A 172 -17.82 2.62 21.55
N PHE A 173 -18.13 3.58 22.41
CA PHE A 173 -18.42 4.94 21.95
C PHE A 173 -18.15 6.00 23.02
N THR A 174 -18.10 7.24 22.57
CA THR A 174 -18.28 8.43 23.39
C THR A 174 -19.31 9.35 22.74
N SER A 175 -20.16 9.98 23.56
CA SER A 175 -21.01 11.07 23.14
C SER A 175 -20.28 12.41 23.22
N ASN A 176 -20.84 13.43 22.58
CA ASN A 176 -20.56 14.82 22.93
C ASN A 176 -21.03 15.15 24.36
N ALA A 177 -20.66 16.31 24.88
CA ALA A 177 -21.23 16.86 26.12
C ALA A 177 -22.25 17.94 25.76
N ASP A 178 -23.51 17.80 26.19
CA ASP A 178 -24.58 18.73 25.83
C ASP A 178 -25.65 18.82 26.93
N LEU A 179 -25.77 19.99 27.55
CA LEU A 179 -26.77 20.30 28.58
C LEU A 179 -28.19 20.44 28.02
N ASP A 180 -28.33 20.71 26.72
CA ASP A 180 -29.59 21.07 26.07
C ASP A 180 -30.15 19.92 25.20
N ALA A 181 -29.42 18.81 25.06
CA ALA A 181 -29.81 17.63 24.27
C ALA A 181 -30.91 16.74 24.90
N LYS A 182 -31.67 17.25 25.88
CA LYS A 182 -32.74 16.53 26.59
C LYS A 182 -32.31 15.17 27.18
N ARG A 183 -31.04 15.06 27.60
CA ARG A 183 -30.52 13.88 28.29
C ARG A 183 -31.06 13.83 29.72
N PRO A 184 -31.66 12.71 30.17
CA PRO A 184 -32.31 12.65 31.47
C PRO A 184 -31.28 12.74 32.61
N ASN A 185 -31.66 13.38 33.70
CA ASN A 185 -30.84 13.45 34.92
C ASN A 185 -30.59 12.05 35.50
N TYR A 186 -31.60 11.17 35.45
CA TYR A 186 -31.46 9.76 35.78
C TYR A 186 -31.58 8.93 34.51
N ASN A 187 -30.48 8.32 34.08
CA ASN A 187 -30.45 7.50 32.88
C ASN A 187 -30.61 6.00 33.23
N PRO A 188 -31.55 5.25 32.63
CA PRO A 188 -31.71 3.82 32.91
C PRO A 188 -30.57 2.96 32.32
N GLU A 189 -29.84 3.47 31.34
CA GLU A 189 -28.75 2.77 30.67
C GLU A 189 -27.36 3.13 31.21
N PHE A 190 -27.15 4.38 31.63
CA PHE A 190 -25.83 4.87 32.05
C PHE A 190 -25.79 5.26 33.52
N ASN A 191 -24.63 5.05 34.15
CA ASN A 191 -24.32 5.45 35.51
C ASN A 191 -24.09 6.95 35.64
N GLY A 192 -24.30 7.47 36.85
CA GLY A 192 -24.12 8.88 37.18
C GLY A 192 -25.35 9.76 36.95
N TYR A 193 -25.35 10.92 37.61
CA TYR A 193 -26.37 11.95 37.44
C TYR A 193 -26.06 12.79 36.19
N GLY A 194 -27.04 12.93 35.29
CA GLY A 194 -26.89 13.73 34.07
C GLY A 194 -25.83 13.19 33.11
N ALA A 195 -25.76 11.86 32.94
CA ALA A 195 -24.80 11.23 32.04
C ALA A 195 -24.89 11.81 30.62
N GLY A 196 -23.77 12.32 30.10
CA GLY A 196 -23.71 12.99 28.79
C GLY A 196 -24.00 14.50 28.84
N GLN A 197 -24.39 15.08 29.98
CA GLN A 197 -24.72 16.51 30.04
C GLN A 197 -23.46 17.39 30.03
N ARG A 198 -22.56 17.24 31.02
CA ARG A 198 -21.33 18.04 31.12
C ARG A 198 -20.08 17.36 30.57
N VAL A 199 -20.12 16.04 30.52
CA VAL A 199 -19.02 15.18 30.07
C VAL A 199 -19.62 14.11 29.17
N GLY A 200 -18.94 13.79 28.07
CA GLY A 200 -19.33 12.72 27.17
C GLY A 200 -19.53 11.40 27.92
N VAL A 201 -20.69 10.78 27.70
CA VAL A 201 -20.97 9.45 28.22
C VAL A 201 -20.41 8.40 27.26
N THR A 202 -19.95 7.30 27.81
CA THR A 202 -19.26 6.25 27.07
C THR A 202 -19.91 4.89 27.32
N SER A 203 -19.53 3.90 26.51
CA SER A 203 -19.87 2.49 26.76
C SER A 203 -19.38 2.00 28.13
N ALA A 204 -18.28 2.55 28.64
CA ALA A 204 -17.75 2.22 29.96
C ALA A 204 -18.65 2.67 31.13
N ASP A 205 -19.45 3.70 30.90
CA ASP A 205 -20.37 4.24 31.91
C ASP A 205 -21.69 3.44 31.98
N ALA A 206 -21.86 2.40 31.17
CA ALA A 206 -23.11 1.66 31.07
C ALA A 206 -23.38 0.78 32.31
N LYS A 207 -24.66 0.70 32.69
CA LYS A 207 -25.18 -0.17 33.73
C LYS A 207 -25.29 -1.59 33.21
N GLU A 208 -24.26 -2.38 33.50
CA GLU A 208 -24.30 -3.85 33.41
C GLU A 208 -24.75 -4.33 32.02
N ARG A 209 -24.15 -3.70 31.01
CA ARG A 209 -24.42 -3.93 29.61
C ARG A 209 -23.15 -4.27 28.87
N THR A 210 -23.29 -5.09 27.85
CA THR A 210 -22.24 -5.38 26.89
C THR A 210 -22.65 -4.87 25.52
N TYR A 211 -21.67 -4.42 24.74
CA TYR A 211 -21.90 -3.81 23.42
C TYR A 211 -21.30 -4.71 22.36
N ILE A 212 -22.16 -5.44 21.65
CA ILE A 212 -21.80 -6.52 20.72
C ILE A 212 -21.94 -6.03 19.29
N SER A 213 -21.00 -6.40 18.43
CA SER A 213 -21.04 -6.13 16.99
C SER A 213 -21.14 -7.45 16.21
N LYS A 214 -21.96 -7.46 15.16
CA LYS A 214 -22.11 -8.59 14.22
C LYS A 214 -22.10 -8.04 12.80
N PHE A 215 -21.20 -8.52 11.95
CA PHE A 215 -21.06 -8.09 10.56
C PHE A 215 -21.15 -9.28 9.63
N ASN A 216 -21.80 -9.09 8.49
CA ASN A 216 -21.83 -10.01 7.37
C ASN A 216 -21.13 -9.34 6.19
N ILE A 217 -20.01 -9.90 5.77
CA ILE A 217 -19.22 -9.38 4.67
C ILE A 217 -19.43 -10.27 3.46
N ASP A 218 -20.03 -9.72 2.40
CA ASP A 218 -20.13 -10.34 1.09
C ASP A 218 -18.91 -9.93 0.25
N PHE A 219 -17.89 -10.79 0.24
CA PHE A 219 -16.65 -10.54 -0.50
C PHE A 219 -16.85 -10.61 -2.02
N SER A 220 -17.86 -11.34 -2.50
CA SER A 220 -18.19 -11.41 -3.93
C SER A 220 -18.69 -10.06 -4.44
N ASN A 221 -19.60 -9.44 -3.68
CA ASN A 221 -20.23 -8.17 -4.07
C ASN A 221 -19.53 -6.93 -3.48
N LYS A 222 -18.46 -7.13 -2.70
CA LYS A 222 -17.71 -6.07 -1.99
C LYS A 222 -18.64 -5.22 -1.11
N LYS A 223 -19.57 -5.87 -0.40
CA LYS A 223 -20.54 -5.23 0.50
C LYS A 223 -20.38 -5.75 1.92
N LEU A 224 -20.63 -4.88 2.89
CA LEU A 224 -20.71 -5.21 4.30
C LEU A 224 -22.04 -4.69 4.83
N ASN A 225 -22.76 -5.55 5.54
CA ASN A 225 -23.87 -5.15 6.39
C ASN A 225 -23.57 -5.59 7.83
N GLY A 226 -24.10 -4.89 8.82
CA GLY A 226 -23.88 -5.27 10.20
C GLY A 226 -24.84 -4.64 11.19
N GLN A 227 -24.71 -5.06 12.43
CA GLN A 227 -25.56 -4.71 13.54
C GLN A 227 -24.69 -4.42 14.77
N LEU A 228 -24.99 -3.30 15.41
CA LEU A 228 -24.42 -2.93 16.71
C LEU A 228 -25.52 -3.03 17.76
N LEU A 229 -25.32 -3.91 18.74
CA LEU A 229 -26.32 -4.30 19.72
C LEU A 229 -25.85 -3.95 21.13
N THR A 230 -26.81 -3.70 22.02
CA THR A 230 -26.59 -3.68 23.46
C THR A 230 -27.23 -4.93 24.04
N LYS A 231 -26.52 -5.65 24.92
CA LYS A 231 -27.03 -6.82 25.62
C LYS A 231 -27.06 -6.57 27.12
N THR A 232 -28.20 -6.77 27.76
CA THR A 232 -28.39 -6.61 29.22
C THR A 232 -27.95 -7.87 29.97
N LYS A 233 -27.89 -7.77 31.31
CA LYS A 233 -27.67 -8.90 32.21
C LYS A 233 -28.64 -10.06 32.00
N GLU A 234 -29.89 -9.77 31.69
CA GLU A 234 -30.96 -10.73 31.43
C GLU A 234 -30.86 -11.34 30.02
N ASN A 235 -29.74 -11.14 29.32
CA ASN A 235 -29.47 -11.59 27.96
C ASN A 235 -30.42 -11.03 26.89
N GLN A 236 -31.09 -9.91 27.16
CA GLN A 236 -31.92 -9.23 26.16
C GLN A 236 -31.04 -8.39 25.24
N GLU A 237 -31.11 -8.64 23.93
CA GLU A 237 -30.41 -7.85 22.91
C GLU A 237 -31.32 -6.72 22.38
N LYS A 238 -30.81 -5.48 22.37
CA LYS A 238 -31.43 -4.32 21.71
C LYS A 238 -30.52 -3.85 20.59
N LEU A 239 -31.03 -3.85 19.36
CA LEU A 239 -30.34 -3.26 18.20
C LEU A 239 -30.25 -1.74 18.36
N ARG A 240 -29.05 -1.19 18.21
CA ARG A 240 -28.78 0.26 18.31
C ARG A 240 -28.54 0.86 16.94
N TYR A 241 -27.69 0.21 16.13
CA TYR A 241 -27.38 0.65 14.77
C TYR A 241 -27.39 -0.52 13.80
N THR A 242 -27.83 -0.23 12.59
CA THR A 242 -27.48 -1.02 11.40
C THR A 242 -26.36 -0.31 10.65
N VAL A 243 -25.44 -1.07 10.06
CA VAL A 243 -24.34 -0.51 9.26
C VAL A 243 -24.37 -1.10 7.86
N GLU A 244 -24.03 -0.27 6.89
CA GLU A 244 -23.91 -0.64 5.48
C GLU A 244 -22.64 0.01 4.92
N ALA A 245 -21.79 -0.77 4.25
CA ALA A 245 -20.55 -0.26 3.67
C ALA A 245 -20.14 -0.99 2.39
N ASN A 246 -19.36 -0.30 1.57
CA ASN A 246 -18.72 -0.84 0.36
C ASN A 246 -17.24 -1.05 0.61
N ILE A 247 -16.70 -2.18 0.14
CA ILE A 247 -15.28 -2.52 0.26
C ILE A 247 -14.52 -1.96 -0.94
N SER A 248 -13.44 -1.24 -0.68
CA SER A 248 -12.45 -0.78 -1.66
C SER A 248 -11.05 -1.04 -1.13
N GLY A 249 -10.23 -1.79 -1.87
CA GLY A 249 -8.99 -2.35 -1.34
C GLY A 249 -9.27 -3.27 -0.14
N ASN A 250 -8.60 -2.99 0.99
CA ASN A 250 -8.85 -3.63 2.29
C ASN A 250 -9.62 -2.73 3.26
N ARG A 251 -10.26 -1.67 2.74
CA ARG A 251 -11.04 -0.69 3.51
C ARG A 251 -12.52 -0.83 3.19
N PHE A 252 -13.38 -0.36 4.09
CA PHE A 252 -14.80 -0.23 3.83
C PHE A 252 -15.32 1.14 4.27
N ARG A 253 -16.26 1.67 3.50
CA ARG A 253 -16.84 3.01 3.67
C ARG A 253 -18.35 2.95 3.55
N GLY A 254 -19.07 3.65 4.41
CA GLY A 254 -20.52 3.76 4.29
C GLY A 254 -21.15 4.49 5.48
N LYS A 255 -22.25 3.94 5.98
CA LYS A 255 -23.13 4.62 6.93
C LYS A 255 -23.54 3.73 8.11
N ALA A 256 -23.93 4.39 9.20
CA ALA A 256 -24.56 3.77 10.36
C ALA A 256 -25.93 4.42 10.59
N THR A 257 -26.99 3.61 10.56
CA THR A 257 -28.36 4.06 10.75
C THR A 257 -28.83 3.77 12.17
N ALA A 258 -29.16 4.81 12.94
CA ALA A 258 -29.67 4.64 14.30
C ALA A 258 -31.07 4.02 14.27
N THR A 259 -31.28 2.99 15.08
CA THR A 259 -32.55 2.23 15.13
C THR A 259 -33.64 3.03 15.84
N ASP A 260 -33.27 3.77 16.89
CA ASP A 260 -34.20 4.55 17.72
C ASP A 260 -33.81 6.03 17.71
N LYS A 261 -34.51 6.84 16.90
CA LYS A 261 -34.26 8.29 16.77
C LYS A 261 -34.62 9.10 18.00
N THR A 262 -35.40 8.52 18.90
CA THR A 262 -35.80 9.17 20.14
C THR A 262 -34.72 9.09 21.22
N ASP A 263 -33.73 8.21 21.04
CA ASP A 263 -32.60 8.06 21.95
C ASP A 263 -31.75 9.36 22.00
N PRO A 264 -31.61 10.00 23.17
CA PRO A 264 -30.90 11.28 23.31
C PRO A 264 -29.37 11.16 23.21
N ILE A 265 -28.83 9.94 23.15
CA ILE A 265 -27.39 9.66 23.05
C ILE A 265 -27.11 8.86 21.77
N LEU A 266 -27.83 7.75 21.57
CA LEU A 266 -27.57 6.78 20.50
C LEU A 266 -28.61 6.84 19.35
N GLY A 267 -29.15 8.02 19.09
CA GLY A 267 -30.27 8.21 18.14
C GLY A 267 -29.95 8.96 16.85
N LYS A 268 -28.67 9.19 16.52
CA LYS A 268 -28.27 10.01 15.35
C LYS A 268 -27.55 9.16 14.30
N ASP A 269 -27.88 9.39 13.02
CA ASP A 269 -27.23 8.69 11.89
C ASP A 269 -25.81 9.17 11.65
N SER A 270 -25.06 8.36 10.92
CA SER A 270 -23.76 8.71 10.38
C SER A 270 -23.66 8.29 8.92
N GLU A 271 -23.23 9.21 8.06
CA GLU A 271 -22.77 8.90 6.69
C GLU A 271 -21.24 8.77 6.62
N HIS A 272 -20.57 8.73 7.78
CA HIS A 272 -19.11 8.75 7.91
C HIS A 272 -18.60 7.52 8.65
N LEU A 273 -18.97 6.32 8.18
CA LEU A 273 -18.42 5.06 8.65
C LEU A 273 -17.21 4.67 7.78
N GLU A 274 -16.05 4.49 8.42
CA GLU A 274 -14.83 4.01 7.77
C GLU A 274 -14.14 2.96 8.65
N GLY A 275 -13.61 1.91 8.02
CA GLY A 275 -12.78 0.93 8.70
C GLY A 275 -11.98 0.08 7.72
N GLY A 276 -11.31 -0.93 8.25
CA GLY A 276 -10.47 -1.83 7.47
C GLY A 276 -10.49 -3.26 7.94
N LEU A 277 -10.01 -4.12 7.05
CA LEU A 277 -9.71 -5.53 7.29
C LEU A 277 -8.23 -5.63 7.68
N TYR A 278 -7.96 -6.42 8.73
CA TYR A 278 -6.65 -6.57 9.35
C TYR A 278 -6.32 -8.05 9.55
N GLY A 279 -5.01 -8.31 9.66
CA GLY A 279 -4.45 -9.65 9.51
C GLY A 279 -4.21 -9.99 8.04
N PRO A 280 -3.26 -10.89 7.73
CA PRO A 280 -2.84 -11.16 6.36
C PRO A 280 -4.00 -11.59 5.44
N LYS A 281 -5.01 -12.28 6.01
CA LYS A 281 -6.12 -12.91 5.29
C LYS A 281 -7.50 -12.45 5.80
N SER A 282 -7.58 -11.18 6.21
CA SER A 282 -8.82 -10.56 6.70
C SER A 282 -9.47 -11.34 7.84
N GLU A 283 -8.67 -11.78 8.81
CA GLU A 283 -9.15 -12.49 9.99
C GLU A 283 -10.02 -11.58 10.87
N GLU A 284 -9.70 -10.28 10.90
CA GLU A 284 -10.32 -9.31 11.80
C GLU A 284 -10.67 -8.03 11.04
N LEU A 285 -11.62 -7.27 11.58
CA LEU A 285 -11.93 -5.92 11.13
C LEU A 285 -11.99 -4.97 12.31
N ALA A 286 -11.74 -3.69 12.03
CA ALA A 286 -12.02 -2.61 12.96
C ALA A 286 -12.36 -1.33 12.20
N GLY A 287 -13.14 -0.45 12.82
CA GLY A 287 -13.56 0.80 12.21
C GLY A 287 -14.20 1.76 13.20
N LYS A 288 -14.61 2.90 12.67
CA LYS A 288 -15.33 3.95 13.38
C LYS A 288 -16.49 4.49 12.57
N PHE A 289 -17.39 5.20 13.24
CA PHE A 289 -18.24 6.18 12.60
C PHE A 289 -18.45 7.42 13.48
N VAL A 290 -18.77 8.55 12.85
CA VAL A 290 -19.07 9.81 13.53
C VAL A 290 -20.48 10.25 13.14
N ALA A 291 -21.36 10.47 14.12
CA ALA A 291 -22.70 10.98 13.85
C ALA A 291 -22.63 12.31 13.07
N HIS A 292 -23.60 12.55 12.18
CA HIS A 292 -23.59 13.72 11.28
C HIS A 292 -23.54 15.06 12.03
N ASP A 293 -24.07 15.11 13.25
CA ASP A 293 -24.10 16.28 14.15
C ASP A 293 -22.96 16.26 15.18
N LYS A 294 -21.96 15.37 15.00
CA LYS A 294 -20.82 15.16 15.91
C LYS A 294 -21.24 14.85 17.36
N SER A 295 -22.45 14.32 17.55
CA SER A 295 -22.96 13.94 18.86
C SER A 295 -22.43 12.61 19.39
N LEU A 296 -21.87 11.78 18.51
CA LEU A 296 -21.37 10.44 18.84
C LEU A 296 -20.17 10.07 17.97
N PHE A 297 -19.17 9.45 18.60
CA PHE A 297 -18.08 8.75 17.95
C PHE A 297 -18.09 7.32 18.47
N ALA A 298 -18.24 6.37 17.56
CA ALA A 298 -18.27 4.97 17.88
C ALA A 298 -17.12 4.24 17.17
N VAL A 299 -16.59 3.23 17.83
CA VAL A 299 -15.58 2.32 17.32
C VAL A 299 -16.08 0.90 17.45
N PHE A 300 -15.65 0.04 16.55
CA PHE A 300 -16.04 -1.36 16.56
C PHE A 300 -14.89 -2.24 16.09
N SER A 301 -14.91 -3.48 16.55
CA SER A 301 -14.06 -4.56 16.04
C SER A 301 -14.90 -5.80 15.79
N GLY A 302 -14.34 -6.75 15.03
CA GLY A 302 -14.94 -8.05 14.82
C GLY A 302 -13.93 -9.05 14.29
N LYS A 303 -14.20 -10.32 14.55
CA LYS A 303 -13.37 -11.45 14.16
C LYS A 303 -14.24 -12.53 13.54
N ARG A 304 -13.81 -13.09 12.43
CA ARG A 304 -14.50 -14.23 11.83
C ARG A 304 -14.15 -15.52 12.55
N GLY A 305 -14.96 -16.56 12.32
CA GLY A 305 -14.65 -17.91 12.76
C GLY A 305 -13.33 -18.46 12.18
N ASN A 306 -12.87 -19.59 12.73
CA ASN A 306 -11.60 -20.22 12.38
C ASN A 306 -11.66 -21.06 11.09
N ASP A 307 -12.75 -20.96 10.32
CA ASP A 307 -12.87 -21.69 9.05
C ASP A 307 -11.73 -21.31 8.10
N VAL A 308 -11.13 -22.32 7.48
CA VAL A 308 -10.07 -22.15 6.50
C VAL A 308 -10.73 -21.74 5.18
N LEU A 309 -10.58 -20.47 4.83
CA LEU A 309 -11.16 -19.90 3.62
C LEU A 309 -10.11 -19.79 2.51
N GLU A 310 -10.51 -20.15 1.29
CA GLU A 310 -9.74 -19.73 0.11
C GLU A 310 -9.68 -18.22 0.06
N THR A 311 -8.53 -17.70 -0.34
CA THR A 311 -8.23 -16.26 -0.33
C THR A 311 -7.62 -15.85 -1.66
N VAL A 312 -7.80 -14.58 -2.02
CA VAL A 312 -7.24 -13.98 -3.22
C VAL A 312 -6.45 -12.73 -2.83
N LYS A 313 -5.26 -12.57 -3.40
CA LYS A 313 -4.46 -11.35 -3.22
C LYS A 313 -5.13 -10.17 -3.89
N ILE A 314 -5.22 -9.07 -3.16
CA ILE A 314 -5.74 -7.78 -3.65
C ILE A 314 -4.63 -6.72 -3.73
N ILE A 315 -3.56 -6.86 -2.95
CA ILE A 315 -2.50 -5.87 -2.81
C ILE A 315 -1.16 -6.60 -2.76
N ASP A 316 -0.17 -6.11 -3.48
CA ASP A 316 1.23 -6.31 -3.13
C ASP A 316 1.79 -5.00 -2.58
N ALA A 317 2.52 -5.05 -1.47
CA ALA A 317 3.22 -3.89 -0.92
C ALA A 317 4.38 -4.38 -0.05
N SER A 318 5.61 -4.22 -0.53
CA SER A 318 6.80 -4.79 0.09
C SER A 318 8.02 -3.91 -0.17
N LYS A 319 9.03 -4.03 0.71
CA LYS A 319 10.35 -3.45 0.51
C LYS A 319 11.46 -4.50 0.61
N ILE A 320 12.49 -4.35 -0.21
CA ILE A 320 13.74 -5.13 -0.15
C ILE A 320 14.81 -4.22 0.43
N ASP A 321 15.40 -4.60 1.55
CA ASP A 321 16.53 -3.89 2.14
C ASP A 321 17.81 -4.18 1.35
N LEU A 322 18.54 -3.15 0.92
CA LEU A 322 19.70 -3.30 0.02
C LEU A 322 21.01 -3.65 0.73
N THR A 323 20.97 -3.83 2.05
CA THR A 323 22.10 -4.30 2.87
C THR A 323 21.96 -5.78 3.21
N THR A 324 20.76 -6.16 3.67
CA THR A 324 20.41 -7.53 4.04
C THR A 324 19.85 -8.33 2.87
N PHE A 325 19.39 -7.68 1.79
CA PHE A 325 18.71 -8.31 0.66
C PHE A 325 17.50 -9.17 1.07
N GLU A 326 16.87 -8.82 2.20
CA GLU A 326 15.65 -9.44 2.68
C GLU A 326 14.43 -8.59 2.32
N SER A 327 13.33 -9.27 2.00
CA SER A 327 12.05 -8.63 1.72
C SER A 327 11.18 -8.57 2.97
N SER A 328 10.52 -7.43 3.18
CA SER A 328 9.56 -7.22 4.27
C SER A 328 8.31 -6.52 3.76
N GLU A 329 7.19 -6.78 4.41
CA GLU A 329 5.89 -6.22 4.05
C GLU A 329 5.81 -4.73 4.38
N LEU A 330 5.08 -3.97 3.56
CA LEU A 330 4.68 -2.59 3.81
C LEU A 330 3.19 -2.52 4.14
N ASN A 331 2.82 -1.53 4.95
CA ASN A 331 1.41 -1.18 5.14
C ASN A 331 0.88 -0.52 3.86
N ASN A 332 -0.29 -0.96 3.39
CA ASN A 332 -0.97 -0.35 2.26
C ASN A 332 -2.48 -0.60 2.34
N PHE A 333 -3.27 0.38 1.89
CA PHE A 333 -4.74 0.36 2.02
C PHE A 333 -5.48 0.10 0.69
N GLY A 334 -4.78 -0.37 -0.33
CA GLY A 334 -5.34 -0.58 -1.67
C GLY A 334 -5.17 0.61 -2.60
N ASN A 335 -4.18 1.46 -2.35
CA ASN A 335 -3.77 2.51 -3.28
C ASN A 335 -2.26 2.42 -3.48
N ALA A 336 -1.83 1.91 -4.63
CA ALA A 336 -0.40 1.73 -4.92
C ALA A 336 0.36 3.06 -5.13
N ASN A 337 -0.38 4.16 -5.34
CA ASN A 337 0.18 5.50 -5.53
C ASN A 337 0.46 6.22 -4.20
N VAL A 338 0.23 5.58 -3.06
CA VAL A 338 0.55 6.10 -1.73
C VAL A 338 1.44 5.11 -1.01
N LEU A 339 2.57 5.58 -0.49
CA LEU A 339 3.46 4.80 0.37
C LEU A 339 3.15 5.15 1.84
N ILE A 340 3.06 4.14 2.71
CA ILE A 340 2.83 4.32 4.15
C ILE A 340 4.12 4.02 4.91
N ILE A 341 4.68 5.03 5.58
CA ILE A 341 5.88 4.91 6.41
C ILE A 341 5.56 5.46 7.80
N ASP A 342 5.77 4.65 8.84
CA ASP A 342 5.41 4.95 10.24
C ASP A 342 3.97 5.51 10.36
N GLY A 343 3.02 4.87 9.67
CA GLY A 343 1.61 5.27 9.63
C GLY A 343 1.31 6.57 8.87
N GLN A 344 2.31 7.27 8.34
CA GLN A 344 2.15 8.50 7.55
C GLN A 344 2.18 8.24 6.04
N LYS A 345 1.47 9.06 5.27
CA LYS A 345 1.26 8.90 3.82
C LYS A 345 2.27 9.72 3.02
N ILE A 346 2.83 9.12 1.97
CA ILE A 346 3.63 9.80 0.94
C ILE A 346 2.95 9.57 -0.42
N ASP A 347 2.46 10.63 -1.06
CA ASP A 347 1.92 10.58 -2.42
C ASP A 347 3.07 10.40 -3.43
N LEU A 348 3.00 9.34 -4.24
CA LEU A 348 4.03 8.95 -5.20
C LEU A 348 3.79 9.53 -6.61
N ALA A 349 2.62 10.10 -6.89
CA ALA A 349 2.31 10.66 -8.19
C ALA A 349 3.09 11.95 -8.47
N GLY A 350 3.32 12.25 -9.75
CA GLY A 350 3.93 13.51 -10.18
C GLY A 350 3.95 13.64 -11.70
N ALA A 351 4.53 14.75 -12.18
CA ALA A 351 4.51 15.12 -13.60
C ALA A 351 5.55 14.36 -14.43
N ASP A 352 6.70 14.05 -13.84
CA ASP A 352 7.80 13.40 -14.53
C ASP A 352 7.57 11.89 -14.65
N PHE A 353 8.34 11.24 -15.52
CA PHE A 353 8.27 9.79 -15.70
C PHE A 353 8.45 9.01 -14.39
N LYS A 354 9.47 9.39 -13.61
CA LYS A 354 9.67 8.97 -12.22
C LYS A 354 9.81 10.21 -11.34
N ASN A 355 9.31 10.14 -10.11
CA ASN A 355 9.19 11.32 -9.26
C ASN A 355 9.91 11.12 -7.92
N ARG A 356 10.76 12.09 -7.55
CA ARG A 356 11.41 12.14 -6.24
C ARG A 356 10.51 12.85 -5.23
N LYS A 357 10.26 12.21 -4.10
CA LYS A 357 9.53 12.75 -2.95
C LYS A 357 10.45 12.83 -1.75
N THR A 358 10.37 13.91 -1.00
CA THR A 358 11.11 14.09 0.26
C THR A 358 10.12 14.56 1.31
N VAL A 359 9.98 13.77 2.38
CA VAL A 359 8.99 13.99 3.43
C VAL A 359 9.65 13.72 4.78
N ASP A 360 9.45 14.62 5.74
CA ASP A 360 9.89 14.43 7.12
C ASP A 360 8.81 13.67 7.92
N ILE A 361 9.19 12.51 8.46
CA ILE A 361 8.30 11.61 9.21
C ILE A 361 8.97 11.34 10.55
N ASN A 362 8.34 11.78 11.64
CA ASN A 362 8.82 11.56 13.02
C ASN A 362 10.30 11.96 13.24
N GLY A 363 10.74 13.06 12.62
CA GLY A 363 12.13 13.55 12.71
C GLY A 363 13.12 12.88 11.76
N LYS A 364 12.67 11.96 10.89
CA LYS A 364 13.47 11.33 9.84
C LYS A 364 13.09 11.87 8.47
N THR A 365 14.07 12.34 7.70
CA THR A 365 13.86 12.76 6.30
C THR A 365 13.85 11.55 5.39
N MET A 366 12.68 11.12 4.95
CA MET A 366 12.52 10.00 4.02
C MET A 366 12.54 10.51 2.58
N VAL A 367 13.23 9.78 1.70
CA VAL A 367 13.29 10.05 0.27
C VAL A 367 12.82 8.82 -0.49
N ALA A 368 11.85 9.01 -1.38
CA ALA A 368 11.38 7.97 -2.29
C ALA A 368 11.51 8.44 -3.74
N ILE A 369 12.00 7.58 -4.63
CA ILE A 369 11.93 7.78 -6.08
C ILE A 369 10.95 6.73 -6.61
N ALA A 370 9.80 7.19 -7.11
CA ALA A 370 8.72 6.32 -7.56
C ALA A 370 8.54 6.36 -9.07
N CYS A 371 8.62 5.19 -9.69
CA CYS A 371 8.28 4.93 -11.08
C CYS A 371 6.95 4.17 -11.18
N CYS A 372 6.11 4.36 -12.19
CA CYS A 372 6.25 5.27 -13.33
C CYS A 372 4.94 6.00 -13.62
N SER A 373 5.01 7.12 -14.34
CA SER A 373 3.83 7.94 -14.70
C SER A 373 2.80 7.21 -15.59
N ASN A 374 3.23 6.27 -16.44
CA ASN A 374 2.36 5.46 -17.31
C ASN A 374 1.76 4.22 -16.63
N LEU A 375 2.21 3.92 -15.40
CA LEU A 375 1.65 2.86 -14.55
C LEU A 375 0.65 3.49 -13.58
N GLU A 376 -0.60 3.07 -13.62
CA GLU A 376 -1.69 3.69 -12.86
C GLU A 376 -2.03 2.92 -11.59
N TYR A 377 -1.84 1.60 -11.62
CA TYR A 377 -2.26 0.66 -10.59
C TYR A 377 -1.08 0.01 -9.86
N MET A 378 0.14 0.39 -10.21
CA MET A 378 1.35 0.00 -9.49
C MET A 378 2.39 1.13 -9.40
N LYS A 379 3.26 1.02 -8.40
CA LYS A 379 4.48 1.83 -8.25
C LYS A 379 5.61 0.98 -7.72
N PHE A 380 6.82 1.30 -8.14
CA PHE A 380 8.04 0.73 -7.60
C PHE A 380 9.15 1.78 -7.60
N GLY A 381 10.25 1.46 -6.93
CA GLY A 381 11.48 2.24 -7.02
C GLY A 381 12.28 2.20 -5.74
N GLN A 382 12.95 3.30 -5.43
CA GLN A 382 13.93 3.38 -4.35
C GLN A 382 13.35 4.14 -3.14
N LEU A 383 13.74 3.73 -1.94
CA LEU A 383 13.38 4.35 -0.68
C LEU A 383 14.60 4.36 0.26
N TRP A 384 14.90 5.51 0.85
CA TRP A 384 15.97 5.64 1.85
C TRP A 384 15.71 6.77 2.84
N GLN A 385 16.44 6.74 3.96
CA GLN A 385 16.51 7.85 4.90
C GLN A 385 17.73 8.72 4.58
N LYS A 386 17.53 10.04 4.55
CA LYS A 386 18.61 11.03 4.36
C LYS A 386 19.05 11.59 5.71
N GLU A 387 20.36 11.57 5.98
CA GLU A 387 20.98 12.26 7.13
C GLU A 387 22.19 13.08 6.63
N GLY A 388 21.96 14.37 6.38
CA GLY A 388 22.97 15.23 5.76
C GLY A 388 23.31 14.75 4.34
N GLU A 389 24.58 14.43 4.10
CA GLU A 389 25.05 13.84 2.84
C GLU A 389 24.99 12.30 2.82
N GLN A 390 24.76 11.66 3.98
CA GLN A 390 24.68 10.20 4.07
C GLN A 390 23.27 9.68 3.82
N THR A 391 23.21 8.44 3.32
CA THR A 391 21.97 7.68 3.14
C THR A 391 21.97 6.46 4.05
N LYS A 392 20.87 6.23 4.75
CA LYS A 392 20.64 5.04 5.58
C LYS A 392 19.43 4.28 5.07
N ASP A 393 19.37 3.00 5.43
CA ASP A 393 18.23 2.11 5.17
C ASP A 393 17.81 2.12 3.69
N ASN A 394 18.80 2.06 2.80
CA ASN A 394 18.58 1.99 1.36
C ASN A 394 17.76 0.73 1.05
N SER A 395 16.65 0.92 0.36
CA SER A 395 15.72 -0.15 0.04
C SER A 395 15.07 0.08 -1.32
N LEU A 396 14.55 -0.99 -1.90
CA LEU A 396 13.64 -0.95 -3.04
C LEU A 396 12.23 -1.23 -2.54
N PHE A 397 11.21 -0.66 -3.18
CA PHE A 397 9.82 -0.96 -2.86
C PHE A 397 9.02 -1.32 -4.12
N LEU A 398 7.98 -2.11 -3.93
CA LEU A 398 6.99 -2.46 -4.95
C LEU A 398 5.60 -2.41 -4.29
N GLN A 399 4.68 -1.71 -4.93
CA GLN A 399 3.26 -1.66 -4.57
C GLN A 399 2.40 -1.89 -5.82
N GLY A 400 1.31 -2.65 -5.69
CA GLY A 400 0.41 -2.90 -6.80
C GLY A 400 -1.00 -3.33 -6.38
N GLU A 401 -1.99 -2.85 -7.10
CA GLU A 401 -3.40 -3.18 -6.93
C GLU A 401 -3.79 -4.32 -7.87
N ARG A 402 -3.96 -5.51 -7.31
CA ARG A 402 -4.13 -6.74 -8.09
C ARG A 402 -5.38 -6.69 -8.96
N THR A 403 -5.25 -7.20 -10.17
CA THR A 403 -6.39 -7.50 -11.03
C THR A 403 -7.27 -8.54 -10.35
N ALA A 404 -8.59 -8.36 -10.40
CA ALA A 404 -9.51 -9.38 -9.88
C ALA A 404 -9.33 -10.69 -10.69
N THR A 405 -9.32 -11.84 -10.02
CA THR A 405 -9.00 -13.13 -10.67
C THR A 405 -9.94 -13.47 -11.84
N ASP A 406 -11.21 -13.05 -11.76
CA ASP A 406 -12.22 -13.19 -12.82
C ASP A 406 -12.05 -12.21 -14.00
N LYS A 407 -11.14 -11.23 -13.86
CA LYS A 407 -10.79 -10.23 -14.88
C LYS A 407 -9.42 -10.45 -15.51
N ILE A 408 -8.70 -11.50 -15.10
CA ILE A 408 -7.48 -11.93 -15.78
C ILE A 408 -7.85 -12.44 -17.19
N PRO A 409 -7.16 -12.01 -18.25
CA PRO A 409 -7.40 -12.55 -19.59
C PRO A 409 -7.27 -14.08 -19.60
N VAL A 410 -8.22 -14.77 -20.25
CA VAL A 410 -8.25 -16.24 -20.32
C VAL A 410 -7.32 -16.82 -21.38
N GLY A 411 -6.78 -15.98 -22.26
CA GLY A 411 -5.93 -16.35 -23.38
C GLY A 411 -5.32 -15.13 -24.08
N GLY A 412 -4.47 -15.41 -25.06
CA GLY A 412 -3.75 -14.40 -25.84
C GLY A 412 -2.29 -14.23 -25.42
N ASN A 413 -1.48 -13.78 -26.39
CA ASN A 413 -0.08 -13.45 -26.22
C ASN A 413 0.05 -11.93 -26.25
N TYR A 414 0.62 -11.36 -25.19
CA TYR A 414 0.76 -9.91 -25.06
C TYR A 414 2.20 -9.57 -24.70
N LYS A 415 2.71 -8.50 -25.32
CA LYS A 415 3.98 -7.89 -24.94
C LYS A 415 3.74 -6.90 -23.81
N TYR A 416 4.64 -6.87 -22.84
CA TYR A 416 4.71 -5.82 -21.83
C TYR A 416 6.10 -5.19 -21.85
N VAL A 417 6.17 -3.87 -21.75
CA VAL A 417 7.42 -3.12 -21.76
C VAL A 417 7.43 -2.12 -20.61
N GLY A 418 8.59 -1.99 -19.97
CA GLY A 418 8.80 -1.04 -18.89
C GLY A 418 10.27 -0.91 -18.52
N THR A 419 10.51 -0.70 -17.22
CA THR A 419 11.84 -0.49 -16.65
C THR A 419 11.93 -1.19 -15.29
N TRP A 420 13.07 -1.09 -14.61
CA TRP A 420 13.33 -1.71 -13.33
C TRP A 420 14.35 -0.91 -12.50
N ASP A 421 14.37 -1.15 -11.19
CA ASP A 421 15.40 -0.66 -10.26
C ASP A 421 16.03 -1.86 -9.57
N ALA A 422 17.36 -1.87 -9.44
CA ALA A 422 18.08 -2.96 -8.79
C ALA A 422 19.43 -2.53 -8.22
N LEU A 423 19.92 -3.33 -7.27
CA LEU A 423 21.30 -3.33 -6.82
C LEU A 423 21.85 -4.74 -6.93
N VAL A 424 23.03 -4.89 -7.53
CA VAL A 424 23.84 -6.10 -7.51
C VAL A 424 25.17 -5.79 -6.85
N SER A 425 25.56 -6.59 -5.87
CA SER A 425 26.79 -6.40 -5.10
C SER A 425 27.66 -7.66 -5.12
N LYS A 426 28.88 -7.53 -5.63
CA LYS A 426 29.94 -8.55 -5.61
C LYS A 426 31.31 -7.87 -5.67
N GLY A 427 31.79 -7.40 -4.53
CA GLY A 427 32.99 -6.57 -4.44
C GLY A 427 32.75 -5.12 -4.87
N THR A 428 32.20 -4.91 -6.06
CA THR A 428 31.65 -3.63 -6.54
C THR A 428 30.13 -3.66 -6.57
N ASN A 429 29.52 -2.47 -6.65
CA ASN A 429 28.08 -2.30 -6.73
C ASN A 429 27.70 -1.87 -8.15
N TRP A 430 26.81 -2.63 -8.77
CA TRP A 430 26.14 -2.28 -10.02
C TRP A 430 24.68 -1.93 -9.72
N VAL A 431 24.15 -0.91 -10.37
CA VAL A 431 22.80 -0.39 -10.12
C VAL A 431 22.04 -0.29 -11.44
N ALA A 432 20.77 -0.69 -11.41
CA ALA A 432 19.79 -0.30 -12.42
C ALA A 432 18.92 0.82 -11.85
N GLU A 433 18.74 1.90 -12.61
CA GLU A 433 17.88 3.01 -12.24
C GLU A 433 16.78 3.20 -13.27
N ALA A 434 15.53 3.21 -12.83
CA ALA A 434 14.40 3.28 -13.75
C ALA A 434 14.48 4.47 -14.73
N ASP A 435 14.20 4.25 -16.01
CA ASP A 435 14.20 5.28 -17.05
C ASP A 435 13.12 5.02 -18.12
N ASN A 436 12.93 5.97 -19.05
CA ASN A 436 11.94 5.87 -20.12
C ASN A 436 12.56 5.67 -21.52
N ASN A 437 13.84 5.29 -21.60
CA ASN A 437 14.53 5.02 -22.86
C ASN A 437 14.28 3.58 -23.29
N ARG A 438 13.28 3.39 -24.16
CA ARG A 438 12.85 2.07 -24.67
C ARG A 438 13.83 1.39 -25.61
N GLU A 439 14.86 2.09 -26.11
CA GLU A 439 15.82 1.54 -27.07
C GLU A 439 17.09 1.06 -26.38
N SER A 440 17.64 1.87 -25.46
CA SER A 440 18.95 1.63 -24.86
C SER A 440 19.02 1.95 -23.36
N GLY A 441 17.89 2.13 -22.69
CA GLY A 441 17.80 2.29 -21.23
C GLY A 441 17.80 0.96 -20.47
N TYR A 442 17.50 1.05 -19.18
CA TYR A 442 17.25 -0.08 -18.28
C TYR A 442 15.90 -0.74 -18.57
N ARG A 443 15.79 -1.38 -19.74
CA ARG A 443 14.53 -1.92 -20.25
C ARG A 443 14.12 -3.18 -19.50
N SER A 444 12.82 -3.35 -19.33
CA SER A 444 12.20 -4.62 -18.98
C SER A 444 11.18 -5.00 -20.05
N GLU A 445 11.29 -6.22 -20.57
CA GLU A 445 10.41 -6.74 -21.61
C GLU A 445 9.84 -8.08 -21.18
N PHE A 446 8.53 -8.27 -21.33
CA PHE A 446 7.87 -9.53 -21.00
C PHE A 446 6.95 -9.98 -22.13
N ASP A 447 7.02 -11.27 -22.40
CA ASP A 447 6.11 -11.99 -23.28
C ASP A 447 5.19 -12.84 -22.37
N VAL A 448 3.92 -12.46 -22.33
CA VAL A 448 2.91 -13.06 -21.43
C VAL A 448 1.92 -13.85 -22.26
N ASN A 449 1.82 -15.14 -21.99
CA ASN A 449 0.85 -16.04 -22.60
C ASN A 449 -0.16 -16.48 -21.53
N PHE A 450 -1.35 -15.90 -21.56
CA PHE A 450 -2.40 -16.24 -20.60
C PHE A 450 -3.04 -17.61 -20.86
N GLY A 451 -2.97 -18.11 -22.10
CA GLY A 451 -3.51 -19.43 -22.47
C GLY A 451 -2.67 -20.55 -21.86
N ASP A 452 -1.35 -20.48 -22.06
CA ASP A 452 -0.39 -21.44 -21.51
C ASP A 452 0.02 -21.10 -20.07
N LYS A 453 -0.47 -19.98 -19.53
CA LYS A 453 -0.18 -19.48 -18.18
C LYS A 453 1.31 -19.27 -17.93
N LYS A 454 2.01 -18.65 -18.87
CA LYS A 454 3.46 -18.40 -18.79
C LYS A 454 3.81 -16.91 -18.89
N VAL A 455 4.86 -16.53 -18.18
CA VAL A 455 5.53 -15.23 -18.30
C VAL A 455 7.01 -15.49 -18.58
N SER A 456 7.51 -14.97 -19.70
CA SER A 456 8.95 -14.89 -19.97
C SER A 456 9.37 -13.43 -19.96
N GLY A 457 10.44 -13.11 -19.24
CA GLY A 457 10.90 -11.74 -19.03
C GLY A 457 12.39 -11.56 -19.32
N LYS A 458 12.76 -10.35 -19.74
CA LYS A 458 14.14 -9.93 -20.01
C LYS A 458 14.37 -8.57 -19.38
N LEU A 459 15.42 -8.47 -18.56
CA LEU A 459 15.85 -7.22 -17.93
C LEU A 459 17.23 -6.84 -18.48
N PHE A 460 17.36 -5.61 -18.97
CA PHE A 460 18.54 -5.13 -19.67
C PHE A 460 19.30 -4.08 -18.86
N ASP A 461 20.62 -4.08 -19.01
CA ASP A 461 21.46 -2.94 -18.64
C ASP A 461 21.36 -1.84 -19.71
N LYS A 462 21.69 -0.61 -19.31
CA LYS A 462 21.76 0.54 -20.20
C LYS A 462 22.80 0.31 -21.29
N GLY A 463 22.38 0.47 -22.55
CA GLY A 463 23.17 0.19 -23.74
C GLY A 463 23.37 -1.30 -24.06
N GLY A 464 22.92 -2.21 -23.18
CA GLY A 464 23.10 -3.66 -23.36
C GLY A 464 22.22 -4.22 -24.47
N ILE A 465 22.80 -4.96 -25.42
CA ILE A 465 22.03 -5.63 -26.49
C ILE A 465 21.38 -6.92 -26.00
N VAL A 466 21.96 -7.55 -24.97
CA VAL A 466 21.52 -8.82 -24.36
C VAL A 466 21.04 -8.54 -22.93
N PRO A 467 19.99 -9.23 -22.44
CA PRO A 467 19.53 -9.04 -21.07
C PRO A 467 20.55 -9.54 -20.04
N VAL A 468 20.63 -8.86 -18.91
CA VAL A 468 21.42 -9.28 -17.73
C VAL A 468 20.67 -10.28 -16.87
N PHE A 469 19.33 -10.22 -16.85
CA PHE A 469 18.47 -11.22 -16.20
C PHE A 469 17.36 -11.70 -17.13
N MET A 470 17.09 -13.00 -17.08
CA MET A 470 15.98 -13.67 -17.76
C MET A 470 15.06 -14.27 -16.72
N ILE A 471 13.76 -13.99 -16.84
CA ILE A 471 12.71 -14.46 -15.94
C ILE A 471 11.87 -15.51 -16.66
N ASN A 472 11.60 -16.62 -15.99
CA ASN A 472 10.59 -17.59 -16.42
C ASN A 472 9.66 -17.89 -15.25
N ALA A 473 8.36 -17.68 -15.44
CA ALA A 473 7.37 -17.82 -14.39
C ALA A 473 6.04 -18.40 -14.89
N ASP A 474 5.30 -18.98 -13.95
CA ASP A 474 3.98 -19.55 -14.15
C ASP A 474 2.90 -18.64 -13.56
N ILE A 475 1.83 -18.42 -14.33
CA ILE A 475 0.68 -17.62 -13.93
C ILE A 475 -0.24 -18.49 -13.05
N LYS A 476 -0.50 -18.03 -11.83
CA LYS A 476 -1.45 -18.64 -10.89
C LYS A 476 -2.37 -17.58 -10.31
N GLY A 477 -3.66 -17.68 -10.61
CA GLY A 477 -4.65 -16.68 -10.23
C GLY A 477 -4.34 -15.34 -10.90
N ASN A 478 -4.17 -14.29 -10.09
CA ASN A 478 -3.85 -12.93 -10.54
C ASN A 478 -2.38 -12.52 -10.32
N GLY A 479 -1.48 -13.50 -10.19
CA GLY A 479 -0.04 -13.26 -10.14
C GLY A 479 0.76 -14.37 -10.76
N PHE A 480 2.08 -14.30 -10.61
CA PHE A 480 3.01 -15.28 -11.15
C PHE A 480 4.18 -15.51 -10.20
N THR A 481 4.74 -16.72 -10.27
CA THR A 481 5.92 -17.12 -9.50
C THR A 481 6.85 -17.92 -10.41
N GLY A 482 8.16 -17.74 -10.26
CA GLY A 482 9.14 -18.39 -11.12
C GLY A 482 10.57 -18.13 -10.68
N THR A 483 11.50 -18.12 -11.64
CA THR A 483 12.92 -17.89 -11.40
C THR A 483 13.50 -16.77 -12.28
N ALA A 484 14.52 -16.10 -11.75
CA ALA A 484 15.38 -15.16 -12.46
C ALA A 484 16.80 -15.75 -12.54
N ASN A 485 17.39 -15.66 -13.73
CA ASN A 485 18.72 -16.20 -14.03
C ASN A 485 19.54 -15.18 -14.83
N THR A 486 20.85 -15.15 -14.61
CA THR A 486 21.78 -14.56 -15.58
C THR A 486 22.07 -15.55 -16.70
N THR A 487 22.87 -15.16 -17.70
CA THR A 487 23.53 -16.14 -18.58
C THR A 487 24.52 -17.01 -17.78
N ASP A 488 24.96 -18.13 -18.36
CA ASP A 488 25.92 -19.04 -17.72
C ASP A 488 27.25 -18.35 -17.34
N THR A 489 27.65 -17.35 -18.12
CA THR A 489 28.85 -16.55 -17.88
C THR A 489 28.59 -15.29 -17.05
N GLY A 490 27.34 -15.02 -16.69
CA GLY A 490 26.95 -13.83 -15.94
C GLY A 490 27.19 -12.52 -16.70
N PHE A 491 27.30 -11.43 -15.95
CA PHE A 491 27.66 -10.12 -16.48
C PHE A 491 28.68 -9.39 -15.58
N ALA A 492 29.43 -8.46 -16.17
CA ALA A 492 30.42 -7.66 -15.47
C ALA A 492 29.72 -6.52 -14.71
N LEU A 493 30.07 -6.32 -13.44
CA LEU A 493 29.54 -5.23 -12.62
C LEU A 493 30.22 -3.88 -12.91
N ASP A 494 31.46 -3.94 -13.40
CA ASP A 494 32.22 -2.78 -13.86
C ASP A 494 32.79 -3.12 -15.24
N SER A 495 32.21 -2.52 -16.28
CA SER A 495 32.67 -2.73 -17.67
C SER A 495 34.09 -2.22 -17.93
N GLY A 496 34.66 -1.40 -17.04
CA GLY A 496 36.01 -0.85 -17.13
C GLY A 496 37.08 -1.66 -16.37
N SER A 497 36.69 -2.68 -15.60
CA SER A 497 37.60 -3.43 -14.73
C SER A 497 37.42 -4.94 -14.86
N SER A 498 38.52 -5.66 -15.07
CA SER A 498 38.54 -7.13 -15.03
C SER A 498 38.94 -7.69 -13.65
N GLN A 499 39.01 -6.84 -12.62
CA GLN A 499 39.54 -7.20 -11.30
C GLN A 499 38.59 -8.13 -10.52
N HIS A 500 37.29 -8.05 -10.79
CA HIS A 500 36.26 -8.87 -10.15
C HIS A 500 35.58 -9.76 -11.20
N GLY A 501 35.35 -11.02 -10.84
CA GLY A 501 34.63 -11.94 -11.72
C GLY A 501 33.17 -11.55 -11.90
N ASN A 502 32.55 -12.02 -12.99
CA ASN A 502 31.15 -11.73 -13.30
C ASN A 502 30.19 -12.14 -12.17
N ALA A 503 29.09 -11.39 -12.05
CA ALA A 503 27.98 -11.79 -11.22
C ALA A 503 27.15 -12.84 -11.98
N VAL A 504 26.98 -14.01 -11.37
CA VAL A 504 26.24 -15.16 -11.91
C VAL A 504 25.18 -15.53 -10.92
N PHE A 505 23.94 -15.65 -11.37
CA PHE A 505 22.80 -16.01 -10.56
C PHE A 505 21.94 -17.05 -11.27
N SER A 506 21.55 -18.10 -10.55
CA SER A 506 20.65 -19.14 -11.04
C SER A 506 19.52 -19.36 -10.03
N ASP A 507 18.33 -19.63 -10.55
CA ASP A 507 17.13 -20.04 -9.82
C ASP A 507 16.73 -19.11 -8.68
N ILE A 508 16.95 -17.80 -8.82
CA ILE A 508 16.47 -16.84 -7.82
C ILE A 508 14.96 -16.78 -7.91
N LYS A 509 14.27 -17.03 -6.80
CA LYS A 509 12.81 -16.95 -6.74
C LYS A 509 12.29 -15.56 -7.10
N VAL A 510 11.38 -15.52 -8.08
CA VAL A 510 10.65 -14.32 -8.51
C VAL A 510 9.21 -14.43 -8.04
N ASN A 511 8.66 -13.34 -7.49
CA ASN A 511 7.23 -13.20 -7.24
C ASN A 511 6.71 -11.93 -7.92
N GLY A 512 5.55 -12.04 -8.56
CA GLY A 512 4.91 -10.89 -9.21
C GLY A 512 3.39 -10.97 -9.26
N GLY A 513 2.81 -9.90 -9.78
CA GLY A 513 1.38 -9.67 -9.85
C GLY A 513 0.96 -9.02 -11.16
N PHE A 514 -0.30 -9.25 -11.55
CA PHE A 514 -0.97 -8.49 -12.58
C PHE A 514 -1.83 -7.41 -11.91
N TYR A 515 -1.77 -6.18 -12.43
CA TYR A 515 -2.34 -5.00 -11.79
C TYR A 515 -3.36 -4.28 -12.69
N GLY A 516 -4.29 -3.58 -12.05
CA GLY A 516 -5.35 -2.82 -12.70
C GLY A 516 -6.57 -3.66 -13.11
N PRO A 517 -7.52 -3.06 -13.85
CA PRO A 517 -8.83 -3.67 -14.11
C PRO A 517 -8.78 -4.93 -15.00
N THR A 518 -7.84 -4.99 -15.94
CA THR A 518 -7.77 -6.01 -17.00
C THR A 518 -6.35 -6.57 -17.20
N ALA A 519 -5.52 -6.54 -16.15
CA ALA A 519 -4.11 -6.93 -16.21
C ALA A 519 -3.30 -6.13 -17.25
N GLY A 520 -3.63 -4.86 -17.48
CA GLY A 520 -2.88 -3.97 -18.38
C GLY A 520 -1.48 -3.60 -17.84
N GLU A 521 -1.19 -3.92 -16.59
CA GLU A 521 0.09 -3.69 -15.92
C GLU A 521 0.56 -4.97 -15.24
N LEU A 522 1.88 -5.17 -15.19
CA LEU A 522 2.50 -6.24 -14.39
C LEU A 522 3.72 -5.71 -13.67
N GLY A 523 4.09 -6.38 -12.58
CA GLY A 523 5.33 -6.09 -11.87
C GLY A 523 5.69 -7.21 -10.93
N GLY A 524 6.90 -7.14 -10.39
CA GLY A 524 7.42 -8.18 -9.52
C GLY A 524 8.75 -7.80 -8.90
N GLN A 525 9.27 -8.73 -8.12
CA GLN A 525 10.54 -8.58 -7.43
C GLN A 525 11.27 -9.92 -7.31
N PHE A 526 12.57 -9.83 -7.10
CA PHE A 526 13.39 -10.93 -6.64
C PHE A 526 14.55 -10.39 -5.80
N HIS A 527 15.02 -11.20 -4.87
CA HIS A 527 16.15 -10.87 -4.01
C HIS A 527 16.92 -12.14 -3.64
N HIS A 528 18.21 -11.99 -3.42
CA HIS A 528 19.11 -13.07 -3.03
C HIS A 528 20.34 -12.50 -2.33
N LYS A 529 20.80 -13.16 -1.27
CA LYS A 529 22.07 -12.86 -0.61
C LYS A 529 22.97 -14.08 -0.63
N SER A 530 24.19 -13.89 -1.11
CA SER A 530 25.28 -14.85 -0.97
C SER A 530 26.63 -14.15 -0.96
N ASP A 531 27.66 -14.85 -0.48
CA ASP A 531 29.04 -14.36 -0.53
C ASP A 531 29.57 -14.26 -1.98
N ASN A 532 28.95 -14.96 -2.93
CA ASN A 532 29.37 -14.98 -4.34
C ASN A 532 28.59 -13.97 -5.21
N GLY A 533 27.78 -13.12 -4.58
CA GLY A 533 26.94 -12.11 -5.21
C GLY A 533 25.61 -11.98 -4.50
N SER A 534 25.17 -10.75 -4.30
CA SER A 534 23.84 -10.44 -3.78
C SER A 534 23.08 -9.54 -4.75
N VAL A 535 21.77 -9.69 -4.83
CA VAL A 535 20.90 -8.90 -5.71
C VAL A 535 19.57 -8.59 -5.05
N GLY A 536 19.07 -7.38 -5.25
CA GLY A 536 17.70 -6.98 -4.97
C GLY A 536 17.17 -6.21 -6.16
N ALA A 537 15.99 -6.59 -6.67
CA ALA A 537 15.42 -5.99 -7.87
C ALA A 537 13.89 -5.89 -7.79
N VAL A 538 13.36 -4.77 -8.30
CA VAL A 538 11.93 -4.53 -8.52
C VAL A 538 11.71 -4.07 -9.96
N PHE A 539 10.62 -4.51 -10.58
CA PHE A 539 10.32 -4.17 -11.98
C PHE A 539 8.83 -3.95 -12.20
N GLY A 540 8.51 -3.17 -13.23
CA GLY A 540 7.13 -2.93 -13.67
C GLY A 540 7.06 -2.65 -15.16
N ALA A 541 5.98 -3.09 -15.80
CA ALA A 541 5.77 -3.00 -17.24
C ALA A 541 4.30 -2.80 -17.60
N LYS A 542 4.06 -2.07 -18.70
CA LYS A 542 2.74 -1.79 -19.28
C LYS A 542 2.49 -2.69 -20.48
N ARG A 543 1.26 -3.18 -20.66
CA ARG A 543 0.84 -3.94 -21.83
C ARG A 543 0.96 -3.09 -23.10
N GLN A 544 1.40 -3.72 -24.18
CA GLN A 544 1.58 -3.09 -25.48
C GLN A 544 0.49 -3.49 -26.47
N ILE A 545 0.28 -2.63 -27.46
CA ILE A 545 -0.45 -2.91 -28.70
C ILE A 545 0.47 -2.70 -29.90
N GLU A 546 0.23 -3.45 -30.97
CA GLU A 546 0.91 -3.26 -32.25
C GLU A 546 0.46 -1.95 -32.89
N LYS A 547 1.41 -1.19 -33.43
CA LYS A 547 1.23 0.12 -34.05
C LYS A 547 1.30 0.08 -35.56
#